data_AF-A0A5D4M7P4-F1
#
_entry.id   AF-A0A5D4M7P4-F1
#
_cell.length_a   1.000
_cell.length_b   1.000
_cell.length_c   1.000
_cell.angle_alpha   90.00
_cell.angle_beta   90.00
_cell.angle_gamma   90.00
#
_symmetry.space_group_name_H-M   'P 1'
#
loop_
_entity.id
_entity.type
_entity.pdbx_description
1 polymer ?
#
loop_
_entity_poly.entity_id
_entity_poly.type
_entity_poly.pdbx_seq_one_letter_code
_entity_poly.pdbx_strand_id
1 'polypeptide(L)'
;MKELLEYSFMPSIGLFQVYMAGELQTESTIPDLISLLVRDDGDEALEEISSALIKIGTNEVVEEVEKISLNEDTFIYSVDVLAKIKSPQAEQALLRLLDKAEDISMRTNILDALCQHLSVEAIPHVEKQLSEGYDMMITDLEHSFYANVVLNEIDHPALQETKMNLIEKEKRIQTAASPIVKEDKVGRNDPCPCGSGKKYKKCCL
;
A
#
# COMPACT_ATOMS: atom_id res chain seq x y z
N MET A 1 -8.98 -7.61 28.96
CA MET A 1 -7.78 -6.83 28.59
C MET A 1 -6.47 -7.57 28.87
N LYS A 2 -6.19 -8.10 30.07
CA LYS A 2 -4.97 -8.94 30.28
C LYS A 2 -4.86 -10.16 29.35
N GLU A 3 -5.98 -10.73 28.89
CA GLU A 3 -6.00 -11.84 27.93
C GLU A 3 -5.63 -11.44 26.48
N LEU A 4 -5.70 -10.16 26.09
CA LEU A 4 -5.29 -9.71 24.74
C LEU A 4 -3.78 -9.89 24.50
N LEU A 5 -3.00 -9.89 25.58
CA LEU A 5 -1.53 -9.98 25.53
C LEU A 5 -1.01 -11.41 25.69
N GLU A 6 -1.86 -12.39 26.02
CA GLU A 6 -1.49 -13.81 26.14
C GLU A 6 -1.61 -14.52 24.79
N TYR A 7 -0.71 -14.14 23.87
CA TYR A 7 -0.62 -14.62 22.49
C TYR A 7 -0.17 -16.09 22.34
N SER A 8 -0.46 -16.95 23.33
CA SER A 8 -0.18 -18.39 23.28
C SER A 8 -1.42 -19.26 23.08
N PHE A 9 -2.58 -18.67 22.77
CA PHE A 9 -3.83 -19.42 22.61
C PHE A 9 -4.56 -19.04 21.31
N MET A 10 -4.36 -19.86 20.27
CA MET A 10 -5.06 -19.87 18.97
C MET A 10 -5.04 -18.56 18.15
N PRO A 11 -4.31 -18.51 17.02
CA PRO A 11 -4.23 -17.32 16.14
C PRO A 11 -5.58 -16.72 15.74
N SER A 12 -6.62 -17.54 15.58
CA SER A 12 -7.95 -17.08 15.17
C SER A 12 -8.75 -16.39 16.26
N ILE A 13 -8.52 -16.69 17.54
CA ILE A 13 -9.26 -16.09 18.65
C ILE A 13 -8.74 -14.67 18.91
N GLY A 14 -7.42 -14.48 18.91
CA GLY A 14 -6.80 -13.17 19.07
C GLY A 14 -7.20 -12.19 17.96
N LEU A 15 -7.15 -12.62 16.68
CA LEU A 15 -7.56 -11.79 15.55
C LEU A 15 -9.04 -11.39 15.63
N PHE A 16 -9.92 -12.30 16.02
CA PHE A 16 -11.35 -11.97 16.17
C PHE A 16 -11.58 -10.96 17.32
N GLN A 17 -10.79 -11.00 18.39
CA GLN A 17 -10.86 -10.00 19.46
C GLN A 17 -10.41 -8.61 18.96
N VAL A 18 -9.33 -8.54 18.18
CA VAL A 18 -8.86 -7.30 17.54
C VAL A 18 -9.95 -6.74 16.62
N TYR A 19 -10.49 -7.58 15.73
CA TYR A 19 -11.59 -7.24 14.85
C TYR A 19 -12.78 -6.65 15.63
N MET A 20 -13.24 -7.35 16.68
CA MET A 20 -14.38 -6.91 17.48
C MET A 20 -14.08 -5.64 18.28
N ALA A 21 -12.85 -5.42 18.74
CA ALA A 21 -12.46 -4.18 19.40
C ALA A 21 -12.59 -2.98 18.46
N GLY A 22 -12.24 -3.16 17.18
CA GLY A 22 -12.47 -2.18 16.11
C GLY A 22 -13.96 -1.94 15.84
N GLU A 23 -14.74 -3.00 15.61
CA GLU A 23 -16.19 -2.89 15.35
C GLU A 23 -16.96 -2.20 16.49
N LEU A 24 -16.55 -2.45 17.73
CA LEU A 24 -17.14 -1.84 18.92
C LEU A 24 -16.48 -0.51 19.31
N GLN A 25 -15.47 -0.06 18.56
CA GLN A 25 -14.71 1.17 18.79
C GLN A 25 -14.22 1.29 20.25
N THR A 26 -13.66 0.21 20.79
CA THR A 26 -13.34 0.13 22.22
C THR A 26 -12.03 0.86 22.55
N GLU A 27 -12.11 2.15 22.85
CA GLU A 27 -10.94 3.03 23.13
C GLU A 27 -9.99 2.47 24.20
N SER A 28 -10.51 1.82 25.25
CA SER A 28 -9.66 1.22 26.29
C SER A 28 -8.66 0.16 25.78
N THR A 29 -8.84 -0.35 24.56
CA THR A 29 -7.93 -1.32 23.92
C THR A 29 -6.80 -0.68 23.13
N ILE A 30 -6.80 0.65 22.92
CA ILE A 30 -5.78 1.37 22.13
C ILE A 30 -4.36 1.01 22.58
N PRO A 31 -3.99 1.04 23.89
CA PRO A 31 -2.62 0.71 24.29
C PRO A 31 -2.20 -0.72 23.94
N ASP A 32 -3.12 -1.69 24.04
CA ASP A 32 -2.86 -3.08 23.69
C ASP A 32 -2.68 -3.22 22.18
N LEU A 33 -3.54 -2.58 21.37
CA LEU A 33 -3.44 -2.60 19.90
C LEU A 33 -2.16 -1.93 19.39
N ILE A 34 -1.74 -0.82 19.99
CA ILE A 34 -0.46 -0.15 19.67
C ILE A 34 0.72 -1.07 19.99
N SER A 35 0.67 -1.75 21.15
CA SER A 35 1.70 -2.73 21.51
C SER A 35 1.74 -3.94 20.57
N LEU A 36 0.63 -4.31 19.95
CA LEU A 36 0.57 -5.39 18.96
C LEU A 36 1.06 -4.92 17.59
N LEU A 37 0.76 -3.68 17.19
CA LEU A 37 1.15 -3.14 15.88
C LEU A 37 2.66 -3.01 15.69
N VAL A 38 3.42 -2.95 16.78
CA VAL A 38 4.90 -2.92 16.74
C VAL A 38 5.53 -4.32 16.79
N ARG A 39 4.72 -5.38 16.83
CA ARG A 39 5.22 -6.75 16.77
C ARG A 39 5.31 -7.21 15.32
N ASP A 40 6.40 -7.87 14.97
CA ASP A 40 6.53 -8.57 13.69
C ASP A 40 5.77 -9.91 13.73
N ASP A 41 4.45 -9.83 13.95
CA ASP A 41 3.53 -10.98 14.08
C ASP A 41 2.94 -11.41 12.71
N GLY A 42 3.44 -10.84 11.61
CA GLY A 42 3.05 -11.11 10.22
C GLY A 42 1.94 -10.21 9.66
N ASP A 43 1.93 -10.07 8.33
CA ASP A 43 1.11 -9.09 7.60
C ASP A 43 -0.40 -9.16 7.93
N GLU A 44 -0.98 -10.37 7.98
CA GLU A 44 -2.41 -10.56 8.26
C GLU A 44 -2.81 -10.01 9.64
N ALA A 45 -1.95 -10.18 10.64
CA ALA A 45 -2.22 -9.65 11.97
C ALA A 45 -2.09 -8.12 12.00
N LEU A 46 -1.03 -7.58 11.39
CA LEU A 46 -0.79 -6.14 11.32
C LEU A 46 -1.90 -5.40 10.55
N GLU A 47 -2.44 -6.01 9.49
CA GLU A 47 -3.59 -5.49 8.75
C GLU A 47 -4.86 -5.43 9.61
N GLU A 48 -5.16 -6.48 10.38
CA GLU A 48 -6.34 -6.50 11.26
C GLU A 48 -6.19 -5.51 12.42
N ILE A 49 -5.00 -5.38 13.00
CA ILE A 49 -4.72 -4.37 14.05
C ILE A 49 -4.87 -2.95 13.49
N SER A 50 -4.32 -2.69 12.31
CA SER A 50 -4.46 -1.39 11.63
C SER A 50 -5.93 -1.08 11.36
N SER A 51 -6.68 -2.04 10.82
CA SER A 51 -8.12 -1.94 10.58
C SER A 51 -8.89 -1.61 11.86
N ALA A 52 -8.57 -2.27 12.98
CA ALA A 52 -9.20 -1.99 14.26
C ALA A 52 -8.92 -0.56 14.76
N LEU A 53 -7.66 -0.10 14.69
CA LEU A 53 -7.28 1.26 15.08
C LEU A 53 -7.96 2.32 14.21
N ILE A 54 -8.05 2.08 12.89
CA ILE A 54 -8.77 2.96 11.96
C ILE A 54 -10.26 3.07 12.32
N LYS A 55 -10.90 1.94 12.66
CA LYS A 55 -12.32 1.92 13.06
C LYS A 55 -12.56 2.66 14.38
N ILE A 56 -11.62 2.59 15.33
CA ILE A 56 -11.66 3.39 16.57
C ILE A 56 -11.51 4.88 16.24
N GLY A 57 -10.49 5.26 15.46
CA GLY A 57 -10.42 6.54 14.76
C GLY A 57 -10.36 7.80 15.65
N THR A 58 -10.03 7.68 16.94
CA THR A 58 -9.99 8.81 17.88
C THR A 58 -8.68 9.60 17.77
N ASN A 59 -8.64 10.80 18.36
CA ASN A 59 -7.40 11.58 18.47
C ASN A 59 -6.33 10.82 19.27
N GLU A 60 -6.72 10.02 20.27
CA GLU A 60 -5.79 9.18 21.01
C GLU A 60 -5.11 8.14 20.11
N VAL A 61 -5.85 7.52 19.17
CA VAL A 61 -5.25 6.64 18.16
C VAL A 61 -4.20 7.39 17.34
N VAL A 62 -4.54 8.59 16.84
CA VAL A 62 -3.60 9.40 16.05
C VAL A 62 -2.33 9.72 16.85
N GLU A 63 -2.48 10.16 18.10
CA GLU A 63 -1.37 10.50 18.98
C GLU A 63 -0.46 9.31 19.31
N GLU A 64 -1.04 8.13 19.59
CA GLU A 64 -0.25 6.93 19.91
C GLU A 64 0.40 6.33 18.66
N VAL A 65 -0.29 6.31 17.52
CA VAL A 65 0.25 5.80 16.26
C VAL A 65 1.41 6.68 15.77
N GLU A 66 1.31 8.01 15.86
CA GLU A 66 2.39 8.93 15.45
C GLU A 66 3.71 8.59 16.15
N LYS A 67 3.68 8.15 17.42
CA LYS A 67 4.88 7.82 18.20
C LYS A 67 5.64 6.61 17.66
N ILE A 68 4.95 5.70 16.97
CA ILE A 68 5.51 4.44 16.46
C ILE A 68 5.69 4.43 14.94
N SER A 69 5.16 5.43 14.22
CA SER A 69 5.18 5.49 12.75
C SER A 69 6.56 5.60 12.10
N LEU A 70 7.63 5.78 12.88
CA LEU A 70 9.00 5.76 12.38
C LEU A 70 9.75 4.44 12.64
N ASN A 71 9.03 3.37 12.95
CA ASN A 71 9.61 2.03 13.10
C ASN A 71 9.84 1.40 11.71
N GLU A 72 11.07 1.02 11.38
CA GLU A 72 11.46 0.46 10.08
C GLU A 72 10.67 -0.80 9.68
N ASP A 73 10.27 -1.62 10.65
CA ASP A 73 9.59 -2.89 10.39
C ASP A 73 8.07 -2.70 10.15
N THR A 74 7.46 -1.66 10.73
CA THR A 74 5.99 -1.52 10.77
C THR A 74 5.47 -0.15 10.33
N PHE A 75 6.32 0.71 9.76
CA PHE A 75 5.91 2.05 9.31
C PHE A 75 4.77 1.99 8.29
N ILE A 76 4.76 1.02 7.37
CA ILE A 76 3.72 0.89 6.34
C ILE A 76 2.33 0.79 6.97
N TYR A 77 2.19 -0.04 8.01
CA TYR A 77 0.93 -0.27 8.71
C TYR A 77 0.52 0.93 9.57
N SER A 78 1.46 1.45 10.37
CA SER A 78 1.19 2.57 11.26
C SER A 78 0.90 3.88 10.49
N VAL A 79 1.60 4.15 9.39
CA VAL A 79 1.29 5.28 8.50
C VAL A 79 -0.03 5.08 7.78
N ASP A 80 -0.40 3.86 7.36
CA ASP A 80 -1.71 3.57 6.77
C ASP A 80 -2.88 3.89 7.73
N VAL A 81 -2.70 3.64 9.04
CA VAL A 81 -3.68 4.06 10.05
C VAL A 81 -3.89 5.58 10.02
N LEU A 82 -2.80 6.37 10.05
CA LEU A 82 -2.88 7.83 9.95
C LEU A 82 -3.44 8.29 8.62
N ALA A 83 -3.12 7.60 7.52
CA ALA A 83 -3.64 7.90 6.19
C ALA A 83 -5.16 7.74 6.15
N LYS A 84 -5.70 6.68 6.76
CA LYS A 84 -7.13 6.34 6.70
C LYS A 84 -8.01 7.05 7.73
N ILE A 85 -7.44 7.51 8.84
CA ILE A 85 -8.15 8.43 9.75
C ILE A 85 -8.16 9.82 9.14
N LYS A 86 -9.24 10.18 8.41
CA LYS A 86 -9.39 11.45 7.68
C LYS A 86 -9.71 12.63 8.61
N SER A 87 -8.79 12.95 9.53
CA SER A 87 -8.88 14.09 10.44
C SER A 87 -7.73 15.09 10.22
N PRO A 88 -7.94 16.39 10.50
CA PRO A 88 -6.85 17.38 10.47
C PRO A 88 -5.68 17.00 11.38
N GLN A 89 -5.95 16.36 12.51
CA GLN A 89 -4.94 15.91 13.46
C GLN A 89 -4.02 14.85 12.85
N ALA A 90 -4.59 13.91 12.07
CA ALA A 90 -3.82 12.87 11.39
C ALA A 90 -2.97 13.46 10.25
N GLU A 91 -3.52 14.39 9.46
CA GLU A 91 -2.74 15.13 8.45
C GLU A 91 -1.54 15.85 9.10
N GLN A 92 -1.78 16.55 10.22
CA GLN A 92 -0.73 17.26 10.95
C GLN A 92 0.30 16.31 11.57
N ALA A 93 -0.10 15.11 12.00
CA ALA A 93 0.83 14.07 12.45
C ALA A 93 1.72 13.60 11.30
N LEU A 94 1.16 13.35 10.11
CA LEU A 94 1.93 12.96 8.92
C LEU A 94 2.93 14.05 8.50
N LEU A 95 2.55 15.33 8.53
CA LEU A 95 3.49 16.44 8.26
C LEU A 95 4.67 16.46 9.24
N ARG A 96 4.40 16.29 10.55
CA ARG A 96 5.47 16.19 11.57
C ARG A 96 6.36 14.96 11.40
N LEU A 97 5.79 13.85 10.91
CA LEU A 97 6.56 12.64 10.60
C LEU A 97 7.44 12.85 9.36
N LEU A 98 6.94 13.54 8.34
CA LEU A 98 7.69 13.85 7.12
C LEU A 98 8.95 14.67 7.41
N ASP A 99 8.89 15.60 8.37
CA ASP A 99 10.02 16.41 8.82
C ASP A 99 11.13 15.58 9.50
N LYS A 100 10.76 14.43 10.08
CA LYS A 100 11.67 13.54 10.81
C LYS A 100 12.14 12.34 9.99
N ALA A 101 11.42 11.98 8.92
CA ALA A 101 11.73 10.83 8.09
C ALA A 101 12.96 11.09 7.22
N GLU A 102 14.03 10.31 7.45
CA GLU A 102 15.29 10.36 6.69
C GLU A 102 15.32 9.35 5.54
N ASP A 103 14.70 8.18 5.72
CA ASP A 103 14.68 7.10 4.74
C ASP A 103 13.72 7.36 3.56
N ILE A 104 14.15 7.01 2.35
CA ILE A 104 13.38 7.27 1.12
C ILE A 104 12.06 6.50 1.07
N SER A 105 12.01 5.27 1.57
CA SER A 105 10.83 4.42 1.56
C SER A 105 9.79 4.96 2.54
N MET A 106 10.21 5.34 3.75
CA MET A 106 9.35 5.99 4.74
C MET A 106 8.81 7.33 4.26
N ARG A 107 9.68 8.18 3.70
CA ARG A 107 9.27 9.47 3.12
C ARG A 107 8.25 9.28 2.00
N THR A 108 8.49 8.32 1.11
CA THR A 108 7.57 7.97 0.02
C THR A 108 6.20 7.57 0.57
N ASN A 109 6.17 6.71 1.59
CA ASN A 109 4.92 6.25 2.22
C ASN A 109 4.15 7.38 2.93
N ILE A 110 4.84 8.26 3.66
CA ILE A 110 4.22 9.41 4.32
C ILE A 110 3.67 10.43 3.30
N LEU A 111 4.40 10.70 2.22
CA LEU A 111 3.93 11.58 1.15
C LEU A 111 2.70 11.02 0.43
N ASP A 112 2.65 9.71 0.23
CA ASP A 112 1.47 9.03 -0.27
C ASP A 112 0.27 9.20 0.67
N ALA A 113 0.46 8.97 1.98
CA ALA A 113 -0.56 9.18 2.99
C ALA A 113 -1.08 10.63 3.01
N LEU A 114 -0.20 11.62 2.88
CA LEU A 114 -0.57 13.04 2.77
C LEU A 114 -1.38 13.33 1.50
N CYS A 115 -1.02 12.72 0.37
CA CYS A 115 -1.82 12.80 -0.86
C CYS A 115 -3.21 12.18 -0.67
N GLN A 116 -3.34 11.08 0.08
CA GLN A 116 -4.64 10.50 0.42
C GLN A 116 -5.48 11.40 1.33
N HIS A 117 -4.86 12.31 2.08
CA HIS A 117 -5.54 13.38 2.83
C HIS A 117 -5.92 14.58 1.97
N LEU A 118 -5.53 14.58 0.68
CA LEU A 118 -5.64 15.75 -0.21
C LEU A 118 -4.88 16.96 0.34
N SER A 119 -3.76 16.73 1.02
CA SER A 119 -2.98 17.79 1.63
C SER A 119 -2.37 18.71 0.57
N VAL A 120 -2.82 19.96 0.54
CA VAL A 120 -2.25 21.02 -0.31
C VAL A 120 -0.86 21.42 0.19
N GLU A 121 -0.64 21.39 1.51
CA GLU A 121 0.65 21.71 2.12
C GLU A 121 1.74 20.72 1.71
N ALA A 122 1.39 19.45 1.49
CA ALA A 122 2.33 18.43 1.06
C ALA A 122 2.77 18.56 -0.42
N ILE A 123 2.04 19.27 -1.27
CA ILE A 123 2.27 19.31 -2.73
C ILE A 123 3.74 19.63 -3.08
N PRO A 124 4.38 20.68 -2.56
CA PRO A 124 5.77 20.99 -2.89
C PRO A 124 6.75 19.89 -2.46
N HIS A 125 6.45 19.17 -1.38
CA HIS A 125 7.27 18.06 -0.90
C HIS A 125 7.15 16.84 -1.80
N VAL A 126 5.93 16.56 -2.29
CA VAL A 126 5.67 15.49 -3.26
C VAL A 126 6.39 15.78 -4.57
N GLU A 127 6.27 17.00 -5.11
CA GLU A 127 6.99 17.40 -6.33
C GLU A 127 8.50 17.23 -6.20
N LYS A 128 9.07 17.68 -5.07
CA LYS A 128 10.49 17.50 -4.78
C LYS A 128 10.85 16.03 -4.81
N GLN A 129 10.09 15.17 -4.13
CA GLN A 129 10.35 13.73 -4.09
C GLN A 129 10.22 13.09 -5.48
N LEU A 130 9.23 13.48 -6.29
CA LEU A 130 9.10 13.00 -7.68
C LEU A 130 10.32 13.37 -8.53
N SER A 131 10.90 14.56 -8.32
CA SER A 131 12.10 15.01 -9.04
C SER A 131 13.40 14.34 -8.57
N GLU A 132 13.51 14.02 -7.28
CA GLU A 132 14.70 13.38 -6.69
C GLU A 132 14.65 11.85 -6.79
N GLY A 133 13.48 11.28 -7.07
CA GLY A 133 13.20 9.84 -7.08
C GLY A 133 12.49 9.39 -5.80
N TYR A 134 11.68 8.34 -5.91
CA TYR A 134 10.91 7.76 -4.81
C TYR A 134 10.96 6.24 -4.87
N ASP A 135 10.60 5.58 -3.78
CA ASP A 135 10.58 4.12 -3.73
C ASP A 135 9.29 3.56 -4.34
N MET A 136 9.37 3.09 -5.59
CA MET A 136 8.25 2.48 -6.31
C MET A 136 7.81 1.12 -5.74
N MET A 137 8.60 0.48 -4.86
CA MET A 137 8.15 -0.74 -4.17
C MET A 137 7.14 -0.42 -3.08
N ILE A 138 7.15 0.80 -2.55
CA ILE A 138 6.23 1.26 -1.51
C ILE A 138 4.90 1.69 -2.13
N THR A 139 4.93 2.60 -3.10
CA THR A 139 3.72 3.12 -3.75
C THR A 139 4.06 3.82 -5.06
N ASP A 140 3.04 4.05 -5.88
CA ASP A 140 3.12 4.87 -7.07
C ASP A 140 2.78 6.33 -6.75
N LEU A 141 3.79 7.07 -6.26
CA LEU A 141 3.61 8.43 -5.79
C LEU A 141 3.11 9.39 -6.90
N GLU A 142 3.37 9.11 -8.19
CA GLU A 142 2.83 9.89 -9.30
C GLU A 142 1.31 9.83 -9.38
N HIS A 143 0.71 8.65 -9.14
CA HIS A 143 -0.74 8.49 -9.11
C HIS A 143 -1.35 9.26 -7.94
N SER A 144 -0.74 9.16 -6.76
CA SER A 144 -1.21 9.83 -5.54
C SER A 144 -1.12 11.36 -5.68
N PHE A 145 -0.01 11.86 -6.24
CA PHE A 145 0.13 13.28 -6.58
C PHE A 145 -0.95 13.76 -7.56
N TYR A 146 -1.15 13.04 -8.66
CA TYR A 146 -2.15 13.40 -9.66
C TYR A 146 -3.55 13.48 -9.05
N ALA A 147 -3.94 12.49 -8.23
CA ALA A 147 -5.24 12.50 -7.54
C ALA A 147 -5.37 13.69 -6.57
N ASN A 148 -4.32 13.97 -5.78
CA ASN A 148 -4.30 15.09 -4.84
C ASN A 148 -4.54 16.43 -5.53
N VAL A 149 -3.78 16.72 -6.60
CA VAL A 149 -3.90 17.98 -7.35
C VAL A 149 -5.26 18.11 -8.03
N VAL A 150 -5.75 17.05 -8.70
CA VAL A 150 -7.03 17.07 -9.43
C VAL A 150 -8.21 17.26 -8.48
N LEU A 151 -8.25 16.54 -7.37
CA LEU A 151 -9.35 16.60 -6.42
C LEU A 151 -9.38 17.91 -5.63
N ASN A 152 -8.24 18.59 -5.49
CA ASN A 152 -8.16 19.96 -4.97
C ASN A 152 -8.44 21.04 -6.03
N GLU A 153 -8.71 20.68 -7.29
CA GLU A 153 -8.95 21.62 -8.40
C GLU A 153 -7.80 22.63 -8.62
N ILE A 154 -6.55 22.21 -8.37
CA ILE A 154 -5.37 23.06 -8.51
C ILE A 154 -4.90 23.06 -9.97
N ASP A 155 -4.80 24.25 -10.57
CA ASP A 155 -4.15 24.43 -11.87
C ASP A 155 -2.62 24.34 -11.69
N HIS A 156 -2.07 23.18 -12.06
CA HIS A 156 -0.67 22.84 -11.79
C HIS A 156 0.09 22.53 -13.09
N PRO A 157 1.27 23.15 -13.33
CA PRO A 157 1.99 23.03 -14.60
C PRO A 157 2.42 21.59 -14.92
N ALA A 158 2.78 20.80 -13.90
CA ALA A 158 3.19 19.40 -14.08
C ALA A 158 2.02 18.45 -14.42
N LEU A 159 0.76 18.88 -14.25
CA LEU A 159 -0.40 17.97 -14.28
C LEU A 159 -0.59 17.26 -15.63
N GLN A 160 -0.37 17.96 -16.74
CA GLN A 160 -0.50 17.38 -18.07
C GLN A 160 0.59 16.34 -18.33
N GLU A 161 1.83 16.62 -17.92
CA GLU A 161 2.94 15.70 -18.06
C GLU A 161 2.71 14.45 -17.21
N THR A 162 2.36 14.61 -15.92
CA THR A 162 2.03 13.48 -15.04
C THR A 162 0.93 12.62 -15.63
N LYS A 163 -0.16 13.22 -16.13
CA LYS A 163 -1.25 12.48 -16.78
C LYS A 163 -0.77 11.63 -17.95
N MET A 164 0.10 12.18 -18.80
CA MET A 164 0.63 11.45 -19.95
C MET A 164 1.54 10.29 -19.53
N ASN A 165 2.38 10.50 -18.51
CA ASN A 165 3.24 9.46 -17.95
C ASN A 165 2.41 8.29 -17.39
N LEU A 166 1.34 8.59 -16.64
CA LEU A 166 0.44 7.57 -16.08
C LEU A 166 -0.25 6.76 -17.20
N ILE A 167 -0.79 7.43 -18.23
CA ILE A 167 -1.40 6.75 -19.38
C ILE A 167 -0.39 5.85 -20.10
N GLU A 168 0.86 6.29 -20.24
CA GLU A 168 1.90 5.47 -20.87
C GLU A 168 2.25 4.25 -20.01
N LYS A 169 2.35 4.44 -18.69
CA LYS A 169 2.60 3.37 -17.72
C LYS A 169 1.50 2.31 -17.76
N GLU A 170 0.23 2.72 -17.76
CA GLU A 170 -0.92 1.82 -17.91
C GLU A 170 -0.88 1.03 -19.21
N LYS A 171 -0.56 1.68 -20.34
CA LYS A 171 -0.41 1.00 -21.64
C LYS A 171 0.67 -0.07 -21.59
N ARG A 172 1.82 0.22 -20.98
CA ARG A 172 2.91 -0.77 -20.82
C ARG A 172 2.45 -1.99 -20.03
N ILE A 173 1.74 -1.77 -18.91
CA ILE A 173 1.18 -2.86 -18.09
C ILE A 173 0.19 -3.71 -18.90
N GLN A 174 -0.71 -3.09 -19.66
CA GLN A 174 -1.67 -3.81 -20.51
C GLN A 174 -0.99 -4.65 -21.60
N THR A 175 0.06 -4.12 -22.23
CA THR A 175 0.83 -4.88 -23.23
C THR A 175 1.58 -6.06 -22.60
N ALA A 176 2.09 -5.91 -21.37
CA ALA A 176 2.78 -6.98 -20.65
C ALA A 176 1.83 -8.07 -20.11
N ALA A 177 0.59 -7.71 -19.78
CA ALA A 177 -0.43 -8.63 -19.25
C ALA A 177 -1.19 -9.42 -20.33
N SER A 178 -0.94 -9.15 -21.62
CA SER A 178 -1.59 -9.88 -22.71
C SER A 178 -1.14 -11.35 -22.73
N PRO A 179 -2.08 -12.32 -22.80
CA PRO A 179 -1.71 -13.74 -22.79
C PRO A 179 -0.79 -14.04 -23.97
N ILE A 180 0.36 -14.65 -23.68
CA ILE A 180 1.24 -15.19 -24.72
C ILE A 180 0.41 -16.22 -25.49
N VAL A 181 0.07 -15.90 -26.74
CA VAL A 181 -0.54 -16.86 -27.65
C VAL A 181 0.49 -17.96 -27.87
N LYS A 182 0.31 -19.09 -27.18
CA LYS A 182 1.08 -20.29 -27.49
C LYS A 182 0.66 -20.72 -28.88
N GLU A 183 1.58 -20.73 -29.82
CA GLU A 183 1.38 -21.43 -31.08
C GLU A 183 1.00 -22.88 -30.75
N ASP A 184 0.00 -23.42 -31.45
CA ASP A 184 -0.39 -24.81 -31.32
C ASP A 184 0.82 -25.70 -31.61
N LYS A 185 1.37 -26.32 -30.57
CA LYS A 185 2.47 -27.27 -30.73
C LYS A 185 1.95 -28.46 -31.51
N VAL A 186 2.56 -28.74 -32.66
CA VAL A 186 2.26 -29.95 -33.43
C VAL A 186 2.36 -31.18 -32.52
N GLY A 187 1.25 -31.89 -32.36
CA GLY A 187 1.19 -33.08 -31.55
C GLY A 187 2.07 -34.16 -32.14
N ARG A 188 2.74 -34.93 -31.29
CA ARG A 188 3.67 -36.01 -31.68
C ARG A 188 3.05 -37.01 -32.68
N ASN A 189 1.72 -37.20 -32.67
CA ASN A 189 1.01 -38.09 -33.58
C ASN A 189 0.32 -37.39 -34.77
N ASP A 190 0.36 -36.06 -34.84
CA ASP A 190 -0.31 -35.28 -35.87
C ASP A 190 0.47 -35.34 -37.20
N PRO A 191 -0.17 -35.02 -38.35
CA PRO A 191 0.53 -34.91 -39.61
C PRO A 191 1.71 -33.94 -39.51
N CYS A 192 2.87 -34.37 -40.00
CA CYS A 192 4.08 -33.58 -39.92
C CYS A 192 3.98 -32.34 -40.84
N PRO A 193 4.26 -31.13 -40.36
CA PRO A 193 4.09 -29.90 -41.13
C PRO A 193 5.10 -29.74 -42.28
N CYS A 194 6.12 -30.61 -42.40
CA CYS A 194 7.09 -30.58 -43.51
C CYS A 194 6.54 -31.16 -44.84
N GLY A 195 5.28 -31.62 -44.87
CA GLY A 195 4.65 -32.15 -46.08
C GLY A 195 5.00 -33.60 -46.42
N SER A 196 5.67 -34.34 -45.53
CA SER A 196 6.08 -35.74 -45.77
C SER A 196 4.94 -36.76 -45.78
N GLY A 197 3.73 -36.36 -45.37
CA GLY A 197 2.58 -37.25 -45.18
C GLY A 197 2.68 -38.20 -43.98
N LYS A 198 3.73 -38.11 -43.16
CA LYS A 198 3.96 -38.96 -41.97
C LYS A 198 3.52 -38.25 -40.68
N LYS A 199 3.31 -39.00 -39.59
CA LYS A 199 3.13 -38.43 -38.24
C LYS A 199 4.40 -37.71 -37.78
N TYR A 200 4.29 -36.60 -37.04
CA TYR A 200 5.42 -35.75 -36.62
C TYR A 200 6.55 -36.56 -35.96
N LYS A 201 6.21 -37.50 -35.06
CA LYS A 201 7.17 -38.40 -34.39
C LYS A 201 7.98 -39.35 -35.27
N LYS A 202 7.56 -39.54 -36.52
CA LYS A 202 8.21 -40.44 -37.48
C LYS A 202 8.93 -39.66 -38.58
N CYS A 203 9.05 -38.34 -38.43
CA CYS A 203 9.57 -37.48 -39.48
C CYS A 203 10.55 -36.42 -38.97
N CYS A 204 10.10 -35.52 -38.09
CA CYS A 204 10.86 -34.34 -37.66
C CYS A 204 11.07 -34.26 -36.14
N LEU A 205 10.74 -35.35 -35.44
CA LEU A 205 11.07 -35.62 -34.04
C LEU A 205 12.08 -36.77 -34.01
#